data_AF-A0AB38CWI1-F1
#
_entry.id   AF-A0AB38CWI1-F1
#
_cell.length_a   1.000
_cell.length_b   1.000
_cell.length_c   1.000
_cell.angle_alpha   90.00
_cell.angle_beta   90.00
_cell.angle_gamma   90.00
#
_symmetry.space_group_name_H-M   'P 1'
#
loop_
_entity.id
_entity.type
_entity.pdbx_description
1 polymer ?
#
loop_
_entity_poly.entity_id
_entity_poly.type
_entity_poly.pdbx_seq_one_letter_code
_entity_poly.pdbx_strand_id
1 'polypeptide(L)'
;MPVDVPADFAELTGVDEKWLVHGWDTRPVETFSFTKRPSDRGLPEHLARYRLPIESSLKLHDIVIDEQDRGKGIGSKLLDAVVRYADIKGLPVWMCVVGEGQGTQEVMNTVRLVSWYKRYGFEKADELAQRRFDMDRCRNEEMVRYPNGWVPSLTEF
;
A
#
# COMPACT_ATOMS: atom_id res chain seq x y z
N MET A 1 12.42 6.41 8.16
CA MET A 1 12.17 5.46 9.27
C MET A 1 11.85 4.11 8.66
N PRO A 2 12.32 2.99 9.23
CA PRO A 2 12.08 1.66 8.67
C PRO A 2 10.61 1.22 8.80
N VAL A 3 9.82 1.84 9.67
CA VAL A 3 8.37 1.61 9.76
C VAL A 3 7.65 2.96 9.78
N ASP A 4 6.67 3.13 8.91
CA ASP A 4 5.81 4.32 8.83
C ASP A 4 4.38 3.87 8.53
N VAL A 5 3.50 3.88 9.54
CA VAL A 5 2.12 3.38 9.46
C VAL A 5 1.16 4.31 10.19
N PRO A 6 -0.16 4.28 9.91
CA PRO A 6 -1.13 5.04 10.69
C PRO A 6 -1.06 4.68 12.18
N ALA A 7 -1.22 5.66 13.06
CA ALA A 7 -1.04 5.47 14.50
C ALA A 7 -2.00 4.43 15.11
N ASP A 8 -3.18 4.26 14.51
CA ASP A 8 -4.22 3.31 14.90
C ASP A 8 -4.12 1.96 14.15
N PHE A 9 -3.09 1.76 13.34
CA PHE A 9 -2.93 0.55 12.51
C PHE A 9 -2.82 -0.72 13.36
N ALA A 10 -1.97 -0.71 14.39
CA ALA A 10 -1.74 -1.86 15.25
C ALA A 10 -3.02 -2.28 15.98
N GLU A 11 -3.67 -1.30 16.62
CA GLU A 11 -4.93 -1.48 17.36
C GLU A 11 -6.03 -2.07 16.48
N LEU A 12 -6.25 -1.49 15.29
CA LEU A 12 -7.35 -1.90 14.42
C LEU A 12 -7.12 -3.23 13.69
N THR A 13 -5.86 -3.60 13.47
CA THR A 13 -5.54 -4.84 12.75
C THR A 13 -5.23 -6.01 13.68
N GLY A 14 -4.83 -5.74 14.92
CA GLY A 14 -4.33 -6.73 15.86
C GLY A 14 -2.94 -7.26 15.49
N VAL A 15 -2.19 -6.56 14.62
CA VAL A 15 -0.81 -6.93 14.33
C VAL A 15 0.06 -6.67 15.56
N ASP A 16 1.02 -7.55 15.82
CA ASP A 16 1.92 -7.39 16.96
C ASP A 16 2.75 -6.13 16.77
N GLU A 17 2.62 -5.17 17.71
CA GLU A 17 3.37 -3.92 17.70
C GLU A 17 4.88 -4.17 17.59
N LYS A 18 5.39 -5.30 18.08
CA LYS A 18 6.82 -5.67 17.96
C LYS A 18 7.30 -5.77 16.52
N TRP A 19 6.41 -6.01 15.55
CA TRP A 19 6.75 -5.97 14.12
C TRP A 19 6.81 -4.53 13.57
N LEU A 20 6.33 -3.57 14.36
CA LEU A 20 6.22 -2.16 14.02
C LEU A 20 7.15 -1.25 14.87
N VAL A 21 7.68 -1.72 16.01
CA VAL A 21 8.56 -0.94 16.91
C VAL A 21 10.03 -0.95 16.46
N HIS A 22 10.75 0.13 16.76
CA HIS A 22 12.19 0.27 16.55
C HIS A 22 13.05 -0.29 17.72
N GLY A 23 13.94 -1.27 17.46
CA GLY A 23 15.09 -1.65 18.31
C GLY A 23 16.07 -2.60 17.58
N TRP A 24 17.39 -2.39 17.65
CA TRP A 24 18.40 -3.11 16.84
C TRP A 24 18.55 -4.61 17.17
N ASP A 25 19.01 -5.35 16.14
CA ASP A 25 19.59 -6.71 16.11
C ASP A 25 18.71 -7.98 16.04
N THR A 26 17.38 -7.89 15.98
CA THR A 26 16.53 -9.09 15.72
C THR A 26 15.24 -8.78 14.94
N ARG A 27 15.30 -7.98 13.87
CA ARG A 27 14.08 -7.53 13.19
C ARG A 27 13.72 -8.40 11.98
N PRO A 28 12.53 -9.03 11.98
CA PRO A 28 12.03 -9.72 10.80
C PRO A 28 11.63 -8.79 9.64
N VAL A 29 11.50 -7.49 9.88
CA VAL A 29 11.03 -6.49 8.92
C VAL A 29 12.09 -5.41 8.77
N GLU A 30 12.61 -5.24 7.56
CA GLU A 30 13.58 -4.20 7.21
C GLU A 30 12.88 -2.87 6.92
N THR A 31 11.81 -2.91 6.11
CA THR A 31 11.01 -1.73 5.76
C THR A 31 9.53 -2.09 5.71
N PHE A 32 8.68 -1.29 6.37
CA PHE A 32 7.23 -1.35 6.20
C PHE A 32 6.62 0.04 6.21
N SER A 33 6.14 0.50 5.06
CA SER A 33 5.58 1.84 4.91
C SER A 33 4.20 1.81 4.29
N PHE A 34 3.22 2.34 5.01
CA PHE A 34 1.80 2.36 4.68
C PHE A 34 1.20 3.68 5.15
N THR A 35 0.67 4.49 4.24
CA THR A 35 0.28 5.87 4.61
C THR A 35 -1.09 6.24 4.08
N LYS A 36 -1.77 7.14 4.78
CA LYS A 36 -3.01 7.74 4.31
C LYS A 36 -2.72 8.83 3.28
N ARG A 37 -3.42 8.80 2.15
CA ARG A 37 -3.44 9.83 1.12
C ARG A 37 -4.78 10.56 1.18
N PRO A 38 -4.84 11.76 1.75
CA PRO A 38 -6.09 12.50 1.86
C PRO A 38 -6.49 13.11 0.50
N SER A 39 -7.80 13.31 0.30
CA SER A 39 -8.37 13.89 -0.93
C SER A 39 -7.99 15.34 -1.19
N ASP A 40 -7.35 16.02 -0.25
CA ASP A 40 -6.89 17.41 -0.38
C ASP A 40 -5.37 17.51 -0.63
N ARG A 41 -4.66 16.38 -0.71
CA ARG A 41 -3.19 16.28 -0.75
C ARG A 41 -2.48 16.99 0.42
N GLY A 42 -3.19 17.31 1.51
CA GLY A 42 -2.67 18.15 2.59
C GLY A 42 -2.39 19.61 2.18
N LEU A 43 -2.92 20.06 1.03
CA LEU A 43 -2.76 21.45 0.60
C LEU A 43 -3.64 22.39 1.44
N PRO A 44 -3.20 23.63 1.69
CA PRO A 44 -4.04 24.65 2.33
C PRO A 44 -5.34 24.91 1.55
N GLU A 45 -6.40 25.28 2.28
CA GLU A 45 -7.75 25.52 1.73
C GLU A 45 -7.78 26.56 0.60
N HIS A 46 -6.94 27.60 0.68
CA HIS A 46 -6.90 28.67 -0.33
C HIS A 46 -6.43 28.19 -1.74
N LEU A 47 -5.87 26.98 -1.85
CA LEU A 47 -5.49 26.35 -3.10
C LEU A 47 -6.55 25.35 -3.63
N ALA A 48 -7.69 25.21 -2.95
CA ALA A 48 -8.72 24.24 -3.29
C ALA A 48 -9.23 24.32 -4.74
N ARG A 49 -9.29 25.53 -5.31
CA ARG A 49 -9.76 25.76 -6.70
C ARG A 49 -8.91 25.12 -7.80
N TYR A 50 -7.68 24.71 -7.50
CA TYR A 50 -6.77 24.06 -8.45
C TYR A 50 -6.68 22.55 -8.23
N ARG A 51 -7.44 22.00 -7.27
CA ARG A 51 -7.42 20.58 -6.98
C ARG A 51 -8.18 19.84 -8.07
N LEU A 52 -7.51 18.89 -8.71
CA LEU A 52 -8.21 17.81 -9.38
C LEU A 52 -9.02 17.07 -8.30
N PRO A 53 -10.27 16.68 -8.59
CA PRO A 53 -11.04 15.89 -7.65
C PRO A 53 -10.28 14.57 -7.47
N ILE A 54 -9.89 14.23 -6.24
CA ILE A 54 -9.19 12.98 -5.93
C ILE A 54 -9.85 12.35 -4.72
N GLU A 55 -9.87 11.03 -4.66
CA GLU A 55 -10.44 10.30 -3.53
C GLU A 55 -9.39 9.99 -2.48
N SER A 56 -9.82 9.98 -1.22
CA SER A 56 -8.96 9.51 -0.14
C SER A 56 -8.63 8.03 -0.34
N SER A 57 -7.37 7.68 -0.12
CA SER A 57 -6.87 6.32 -0.30
C SER A 57 -5.75 6.01 0.69
N LEU A 58 -5.26 4.78 0.63
CA LEU A 58 -4.11 4.29 1.37
C LEU A 58 -3.04 3.88 0.36
N LYS A 59 -1.79 4.26 0.62
CA LYS A 59 -0.65 3.83 -0.18
C LYS A 59 0.17 2.84 0.62
N LEU A 60 0.33 1.63 0.10
CA LEU A 60 1.39 0.71 0.52
C LEU A 60 2.65 1.04 -0.28
N HIS A 61 3.67 1.57 0.39
CA HIS A 61 4.92 1.92 -0.25
C HIS A 61 5.84 0.70 -0.32
N ASP A 62 6.07 0.05 0.82
CA ASP A 62 7.10 -0.97 0.94
C ASP A 62 6.70 -2.04 1.96
N ILE A 63 6.98 -3.31 1.62
CA ILE A 63 7.05 -4.44 2.56
C ILE A 63 8.35 -5.19 2.24
N VAL A 64 9.36 -4.98 3.06
CA VAL A 64 10.68 -5.62 2.93
C VAL A 64 10.94 -6.45 4.20
N ILE A 65 11.05 -7.75 3.99
CA ILE A 65 11.32 -8.75 5.05
C ILE A 65 12.79 -9.14 4.95
N ASP A 66 13.46 -9.17 6.10
CA ASP A 66 14.86 -9.58 6.21
C ASP A 66 15.03 -10.98 5.59
N GLU A 67 16.10 -11.16 4.82
CA GLU A 67 16.39 -12.42 4.11
C GLU A 67 16.29 -13.65 5.02
N GLN A 68 16.75 -13.55 6.27
CA GLN A 68 16.73 -14.67 7.23
C GLN A 68 15.32 -15.02 7.75
N ASP A 69 14.36 -14.13 7.53
CA ASP A 69 12.98 -14.22 7.97
C ASP A 69 11.98 -14.41 6.81
N ARG A 70 12.44 -14.35 5.57
CA ARG A 70 11.64 -14.69 4.38
C ARG A 70 11.13 -16.13 4.47
N GLY A 71 9.93 -16.38 3.93
CA GLY A 71 9.28 -17.70 3.96
C GLY A 71 8.58 -18.06 5.28
N LYS A 72 8.72 -17.28 6.35
CA LYS A 72 8.01 -17.49 7.63
C LYS A 72 6.58 -16.92 7.67
N GLY A 73 6.08 -16.44 6.53
CA GLY A 73 4.73 -15.88 6.38
C GLY A 73 4.54 -14.47 6.94
N ILE A 74 5.60 -13.77 7.37
CA ILE A 74 5.50 -12.42 7.95
C ILE A 74 4.91 -11.42 6.95
N GLY A 75 5.41 -11.40 5.72
CA GLY A 75 4.88 -10.53 4.66
C GLY A 75 3.39 -10.76 4.40
N SER A 76 2.94 -12.02 4.43
CA SER A 76 1.52 -12.37 4.31
C SER A 76 0.69 -11.78 5.46
N LYS A 77 1.18 -11.87 6.70
CA LYS A 77 0.48 -11.33 7.87
C LYS A 77 0.42 -9.81 7.86
N LEU A 78 1.49 -9.13 7.44
CA LEU A 78 1.48 -7.67 7.26
C LEU A 78 0.50 -7.26 6.17
N LEU A 79 0.47 -8.00 5.05
CA LEU A 79 -0.46 -7.70 3.97
C LEU A 79 -1.92 -7.98 4.37
N ASP A 80 -2.19 -9.03 5.15
CA ASP A 80 -3.51 -9.28 5.76
C ASP A 80 -3.93 -8.14 6.68
N ALA A 81 -3.00 -7.59 7.47
CA ALA A 81 -3.25 -6.42 8.30
C ALA A 81 -3.56 -5.17 7.46
N VAL A 82 -2.83 -4.93 6.37
CA VAL A 82 -3.09 -3.84 5.41
C VAL A 82 -4.50 -3.94 4.82
N VAL A 83 -4.87 -5.13 4.33
CA VAL A 83 -6.19 -5.43 3.76
C VAL A 83 -7.29 -5.19 4.80
N ARG A 84 -7.11 -5.72 6.02
CA ARG A 84 -8.07 -5.55 7.12
C ARG A 84 -8.23 -4.08 7.49
N TYR A 85 -7.13 -3.35 7.61
CA TYR A 85 -7.17 -1.93 7.94
C TYR A 85 -7.94 -1.14 6.87
N ALA A 86 -7.68 -1.42 5.60
CA ALA A 86 -8.38 -0.81 4.49
C ALA A 86 -9.89 -1.06 4.52
N ASP A 87 -10.29 -2.30 4.82
CA ASP A 87 -11.70 -2.66 4.96
C ASP A 87 -12.36 -1.95 6.15
N ILE A 88 -11.69 -1.87 7.30
CA ILE A 88 -12.17 -1.14 8.49
C ILE A 88 -12.34 0.36 8.18
N LYS A 89 -11.39 0.95 7.46
CA LYS A 89 -11.42 2.38 7.11
C LYS A 89 -12.31 2.69 5.92
N GLY A 90 -12.74 1.68 5.15
CA GLY A 90 -13.48 1.87 3.90
C GLY A 90 -12.68 2.60 2.83
N LEU A 91 -11.35 2.47 2.84
CA LEU A 91 -10.46 3.17 1.89
C LEU A 91 -9.78 2.21 0.91
N PRO A 92 -9.71 2.55 -0.39
CA PRO A 92 -8.90 1.82 -1.37
C PRO A 92 -7.42 1.83 -1.00
N VAL A 93 -6.73 0.72 -1.29
CA VAL A 93 -5.28 0.60 -1.15
C VAL A 93 -4.65 0.53 -2.52
N TRP A 94 -3.59 1.28 -2.75
CA TRP A 94 -2.80 1.15 -3.96
C TRP A 94 -1.31 1.08 -3.68
N MET A 95 -0.56 0.58 -4.65
CA MET A 95 0.89 0.42 -4.58
C MET A 95 1.54 0.43 -5.95
N CYS A 96 2.84 0.64 -5.94
CA CYS A 96 3.73 0.45 -7.08
C CYS A 96 4.54 -0.82 -6.84
N VAL A 97 4.34 -1.85 -7.67
CA VAL A 97 5.04 -3.13 -7.52
C VAL A 97 6.34 -3.08 -8.31
N VAL A 98 7.45 -3.17 -7.58
CA VAL A 98 8.80 -3.24 -8.13
C VAL A 98 9.51 -4.42 -7.49
N GLY A 99 9.86 -5.43 -8.28
CA GLY A 99 10.67 -6.55 -7.82
C GLY A 99 12.13 -6.14 -7.58
N GLU A 100 12.81 -6.83 -6.69
CA GLU A 100 14.27 -6.72 -6.55
C GLU A 100 14.96 -7.44 -7.74
N GLY A 101 16.00 -6.86 -8.33
CA GLY A 101 16.78 -7.50 -9.41
C GLY A 101 17.32 -6.50 -10.43
N GLN A 102 17.99 -6.99 -11.47
CA GLN A 102 18.39 -6.18 -12.62
C GLN A 102 17.91 -6.80 -13.93
N GLY A 103 17.46 -5.96 -14.86
CA GLY A 103 17.05 -6.38 -16.19
C GLY A 103 15.92 -7.41 -16.18
N THR A 104 16.14 -8.57 -16.80
CA THR A 104 15.13 -9.63 -16.92
C THR A 104 14.74 -10.27 -15.58
N GLN A 105 15.66 -10.27 -14.60
CA GLN A 105 15.39 -10.82 -13.27
C GLN A 105 14.41 -9.95 -12.48
N GLU A 106 14.55 -8.62 -12.58
CA GLU A 106 13.63 -7.66 -11.96
C GLU A 106 12.20 -7.87 -12.49
N VAL A 107 12.06 -7.98 -13.81
CA VAL A 107 10.77 -8.22 -14.47
C VAL A 107 10.14 -9.53 -13.97
N MET A 108 10.91 -10.61 -13.90
CA MET A 108 10.43 -11.90 -13.38
C MET A 108 9.95 -11.78 -11.91
N ASN A 109 10.70 -11.07 -11.07
CA ASN A 109 10.35 -10.87 -9.68
C ASN A 109 9.09 -9.99 -9.52
N THR A 110 8.96 -8.94 -10.32
CA THR A 110 7.74 -8.12 -10.40
C THR A 110 6.52 -8.99 -10.77
N VAL A 111 6.62 -9.87 -11.77
CA VAL A 111 5.53 -10.78 -12.15
C VAL A 111 5.10 -11.70 -10.99
N ARG A 112 6.07 -12.22 -10.23
CA ARG A 112 5.79 -13.05 -9.04
C ARG A 112 5.15 -12.25 -7.91
N LEU A 113 5.60 -11.02 -7.66
CA LEU A 113 5.01 -10.11 -6.68
C LEU A 113 3.58 -9.72 -7.05
N VAL A 114 3.33 -9.34 -8.31
CA VAL A 114 1.97 -9.06 -8.80
C VAL A 114 1.04 -10.25 -8.56
N SER A 115 1.51 -11.46 -8.87
CA SER A 115 0.75 -12.68 -8.61
C SER A 115 0.52 -12.95 -7.13
N TRP A 116 1.41 -12.48 -6.25
CA TRP A 116 1.22 -12.54 -4.81
C TRP A 116 0.15 -11.57 -4.33
N TYR A 117 0.23 -10.29 -4.70
CA TYR A 117 -0.75 -9.28 -4.33
C TYR A 117 -2.16 -9.60 -4.84
N LYS A 118 -2.29 -10.22 -6.02
CA LYS A 118 -3.58 -10.69 -6.54
C LYS A 118 -4.34 -11.63 -5.60
N ARG A 119 -3.62 -12.43 -4.79
CA ARG A 119 -4.26 -13.32 -3.79
C ARG A 119 -4.97 -12.57 -2.68
N TYR A 120 -4.68 -11.28 -2.52
CA TYR A 120 -5.25 -10.39 -1.50
C TYR A 120 -6.31 -9.44 -2.07
N GLY A 121 -6.73 -9.67 -3.32
CA GLY A 121 -7.75 -8.86 -3.99
C GLY A 121 -7.21 -7.60 -4.66
N PHE A 122 -5.88 -7.47 -4.81
CA PHE A 122 -5.32 -6.42 -5.65
C PHE A 122 -5.45 -6.77 -7.13
N GLU A 123 -5.80 -5.79 -7.93
CA GLU A 123 -5.85 -5.84 -9.38
C GLU A 123 -4.94 -4.78 -9.99
N LYS A 124 -4.69 -4.85 -11.29
CA LYS A 124 -3.93 -3.80 -11.98
C LYS A 124 -4.76 -2.53 -11.99
N ALA A 125 -4.15 -1.40 -11.67
CA ALA A 125 -4.81 -0.11 -11.75
C ALA A 125 -5.04 0.27 -13.22
N ASP A 126 -6.26 0.71 -13.54
CA ASP A 126 -6.59 1.32 -14.83
C ASP A 126 -6.37 2.84 -14.77
N GLU A 127 -6.48 3.51 -15.92
CA GLU A 127 -6.29 4.96 -16.02
C GLU A 127 -7.29 5.75 -15.15
N LEU A 128 -8.46 5.15 -14.86
CA LEU A 128 -9.46 5.75 -14.00
C LEU A 128 -9.00 5.71 -12.54
N ALA A 129 -8.56 4.56 -12.04
CA ALA A 129 -8.01 4.40 -10.69
C ALA A 129 -6.77 5.28 -10.48
N GLN A 130 -5.88 5.32 -11.48
CA GLN A 130 -4.67 6.16 -11.46
C GLN A 130 -5.01 7.63 -11.25
N ARG A 131 -5.97 8.17 -12.02
CA ARG A 131 -6.44 9.55 -11.87
C ARG A 131 -7.20 9.76 -10.57
N ARG A 132 -8.06 8.79 -10.20
CA ARG A 132 -8.93 8.86 -9.02
C ARG A 132 -8.16 8.99 -7.73
N PHE A 133 -7.07 8.24 -7.60
CA PHE A 133 -6.25 8.23 -6.38
C PHE A 133 -4.97 9.03 -6.50
N ASP A 134 -4.76 9.71 -7.64
CA ASP A 134 -3.50 10.41 -7.95
C ASP A 134 -2.30 9.50 -7.72
N MET A 135 -2.36 8.30 -8.30
CA MET A 135 -1.34 7.28 -8.07
C MET A 135 0.02 7.75 -8.58
N ASP A 136 1.06 7.44 -7.80
CA ASP A 136 2.43 7.70 -8.21
C ASP A 136 2.73 6.88 -9.47
N ARG A 137 3.20 7.53 -10.54
CA ARG A 137 3.62 6.81 -11.75
C ARG A 137 4.88 6.01 -11.46
N CYS A 138 4.79 4.70 -11.60
CA CYS A 138 5.97 3.84 -11.46
C CYS A 138 6.36 3.20 -12.78
N ARG A 139 7.60 2.73 -12.86
CA ARG A 139 8.15 2.12 -14.09
C ARG A 139 7.57 0.74 -14.40
N ASN A 140 7.03 0.07 -13.38
CA ASN A 140 6.62 -1.32 -13.44
C ASN A 140 5.10 -1.44 -13.39
N GLU A 141 4.54 -1.97 -12.30
CA GLU A 141 3.11 -2.32 -12.25
C GLU A 141 2.42 -1.61 -11.10
N GLU A 142 1.36 -0.89 -11.42
CA GLU A 142 0.49 -0.22 -10.45
C GLU A 142 -0.66 -1.15 -10.10
N MET A 143 -0.88 -1.35 -8.80
CA MET A 143 -1.94 -2.21 -8.31
C MET A 143 -2.84 -1.46 -7.33
N VAL A 144 -4.13 -1.77 -7.39
CA VAL A 144 -5.16 -1.21 -6.53
C VAL A 144 -6.05 -2.33 -5.98
N ARG A 145 -6.52 -2.14 -4.75
CA ARG A 145 -7.52 -2.97 -4.10
C ARG A 145 -8.60 -2.06 -3.55
N TYR A 146 -9.84 -2.43 -3.80
CA TYR A 146 -11.00 -1.78 -3.21
C TYR A 146 -11.47 -2.54 -1.97
N PRO A 147 -11.90 -1.86 -0.90
CA PRO A 147 -12.49 -2.54 0.24
C PRO A 147 -13.85 -3.12 -0.11
N ASN A 148 -14.31 -4.08 0.68
CA ASN A 148 -15.59 -4.75 0.42
C ASN A 148 -16.76 -3.75 0.43
N GLY A 149 -17.58 -3.77 -0.62
CA GLY A 149 -18.72 -2.86 -0.76
C GLY A 149 -18.33 -1.41 -1.06
N TRP A 150 -17.08 -1.16 -1.47
CA TRP A 150 -16.64 0.17 -1.83
C TRP A 150 -17.45 0.73 -3.00
N VAL A 151 -17.84 2.00 -2.86
CA VAL A 151 -18.48 2.80 -3.91
C VAL A 151 -17.66 4.07 -4.07
N PRO A 152 -17.30 4.46 -5.31
CA PRO A 152 -16.57 5.70 -5.52
C PRO A 152 -17.38 6.91 -5.02
N SER A 153 -16.71 7.81 -4.32
CA SER A 153 -17.33 9.06 -3.83
C SER A 153 -17.47 10.11 -4.94
N LEU A 154 -16.69 9.99 -6.00
CA LEU A 154 -16.71 10.87 -7.16
C LEU A 154 -17.27 10.13 -8.38
N THR A 155 -18.32 10.66 -8.99
CA THR A 155 -19.01 10.01 -10.11
C THR A 155 -18.37 10.30 -11.48
N GLU A 156 -17.47 11.28 -11.59
CA GLU A 156 -16.90 11.74 -12.85
C GLU A 156 -15.38 11.99 -12.75
N PHE A 157 -14.60 11.51 -13.73
CA PHE A 157 -13.13 11.60 -13.85
C PHE A 157 -12.63 11.53 -15.30
#